data_AF-A0A6Y3JZU7-F1
#
_entry.id   AF-A0A6Y3JZU7-F1
#
_cell.length_a   1.000
_cell.length_b   1.000
_cell.length_c   1.000
_cell.angle_alpha   90.00
_cell.angle_beta   90.00
_cell.angle_gamma   90.00
#
_symmetry.space_group_name_H-M   'P 1'
#
loop_
_entity.id
_entity.type
_entity.pdbx_description
1 polymer ?
#
loop_
_entity_poly.entity_id
_entity_poly.type
_entity_poly.pdbx_seq_one_letter_code
_entity_poly.pdbx_strand_id
1 'polypeptide(L)'
;MPVTLSFGNRHNYEVNASRLARLMSPDKEEALYMGLWDRFKDYFRTHKKREVLEVLYTLIHGCERENQAELNVDITGMEKIHAFTQLKQYANPSQQERFIMRFDMNQTQVLFEIDGQVIDKCNLHRLLNVSENCIFKVMEDDEVE
;
A
#
# COMPACT_ATOMS: atom_id res chain seq x y z
N MET A 1 -28.06 3.51 -4.94
CA MET A 1 -28.48 2.14 -4.57
C MET A 1 -27.33 1.18 -4.87
N PRO A 2 -26.84 0.40 -3.88
CA PRO A 2 -25.83 -0.64 -4.11
C PRO A 2 -26.47 -1.89 -4.76
N VAL A 3 -25.70 -2.56 -5.62
CA VAL A 3 -26.08 -3.79 -6.32
C VAL A 3 -25.18 -4.92 -5.80
N THR A 4 -25.76 -6.01 -5.34
CA THR A 4 -24.99 -7.16 -4.84
C THR A 4 -24.66 -8.09 -6.00
N LEU A 5 -23.36 -8.27 -6.29
CA LEU A 5 -22.88 -9.23 -7.29
C LEU A 5 -22.47 -10.53 -6.59
N SER A 6 -23.12 -11.63 -6.94
CA SER A 6 -22.73 -12.97 -6.52
C SER A 6 -21.94 -13.62 -7.66
N PHE A 7 -20.66 -13.87 -7.42
CA PHE A 7 -19.88 -14.74 -8.27
C PHE A 7 -19.98 -16.17 -7.72
N GLY A 8 -19.84 -17.19 -8.59
CA GLY A 8 -20.06 -18.61 -8.25
C GLY A 8 -19.17 -19.17 -7.11
N ASN A 9 -18.31 -18.33 -6.51
CA ASN A 9 -17.45 -18.60 -5.37
C ASN A 9 -18.11 -18.32 -4.01
N ARG A 10 -19.45 -18.22 -3.91
CA ARG A 10 -20.23 -18.00 -2.66
C ARG A 10 -19.91 -16.69 -1.91
N HIS A 11 -19.15 -15.79 -2.52
CA HIS A 11 -18.86 -14.46 -1.95
C HIS A 11 -19.78 -13.43 -2.61
N ASN A 12 -20.51 -12.69 -1.78
CA ASN A 12 -21.38 -11.60 -2.22
C ASN A 12 -20.61 -10.28 -2.12
N TYR A 13 -20.49 -9.58 -3.24
CA TYR A 13 -19.84 -8.27 -3.30
C TYR A 13 -20.89 -7.19 -3.44
N GLU A 14 -20.98 -6.28 -2.49
CA GLU A 14 -21.78 -5.07 -2.67
C GLU A 14 -21.01 -4.07 -3.53
N VAL A 15 -21.57 -3.78 -4.70
CA VAL A 15 -20.99 -2.93 -5.73
C VAL A 15 -21.93 -1.75 -5.96
N ASN A 16 -21.46 -0.53 -5.72
CA ASN A 16 -22.24 0.66 -6.03
C ASN A 16 -22.25 0.91 -7.56
N ALA A 17 -23.19 1.75 -8.01
CA ALA A 17 -23.34 2.06 -9.43
C ALA A 17 -22.05 2.62 -10.09
N SER A 18 -21.25 3.40 -9.35
CA SER A 18 -20.03 3.96 -9.89
C SER A 18 -18.89 2.93 -10.01
N ARG A 19 -18.89 1.88 -9.18
CA ARG A 19 -17.96 0.76 -9.21
C ARG A 19 -18.32 -0.25 -10.33
N LEU A 20 -19.61 -0.36 -10.65
CA LEU A 20 -20.13 -1.14 -11.78
C LEU A 20 -19.78 -0.48 -13.12
N ALA A 21 -19.96 0.84 -13.24
CA ALA A 21 -19.54 1.59 -14.44
C ALA A 21 -18.03 1.51 -14.70
N ARG A 22 -17.21 1.42 -13.64
CA ARG A 22 -15.74 1.34 -13.73
C ARG A 22 -15.21 -0.07 -14.02
N LEU A 23 -15.86 -1.12 -13.53
CA LEU A 23 -15.56 -2.50 -13.95
C LEU A 23 -15.82 -2.74 -15.45
N MET A 24 -16.70 -1.93 -16.03
CA MET A 24 -17.01 -1.94 -17.46
C MET A 24 -16.13 -0.97 -18.26
N SER A 25 -15.23 -0.22 -17.59
CA SER A 25 -14.25 0.64 -18.26
C SER A 25 -13.11 -0.22 -18.81
N PRO A 26 -12.65 0.01 -20.05
CA PRO A 26 -11.54 -0.73 -20.65
C PRO A 26 -10.17 -0.41 -20.01
N ASP A 27 -10.11 0.60 -19.14
CA ASP A 27 -8.89 1.07 -18.52
C ASP A 27 -8.54 0.24 -17.26
N LYS A 28 -7.62 -0.72 -17.44
CA LYS A 28 -7.25 -1.71 -16.40
C LYS A 28 -6.65 -1.08 -15.15
N GLU A 29 -5.94 0.02 -15.30
CA GLU A 29 -5.28 0.71 -14.19
C GLU A 29 -6.31 1.40 -13.29
N GLU A 30 -7.27 2.13 -13.86
CA GLU A 30 -8.39 2.71 -13.10
C GLU A 30 -9.19 1.65 -12.31
N ALA A 31 -9.43 0.49 -12.92
CA ALA A 31 -10.24 -0.57 -12.32
C ALA A 31 -9.54 -1.30 -11.15
N LEU A 32 -8.21 -1.49 -11.22
CA LEU A 32 -7.45 -2.20 -10.17
C LEU A 32 -7.20 -1.28 -8.96
N TYR A 33 -6.78 -0.03 -9.20
CA TYR A 33 -6.33 0.88 -8.14
C TYR A 33 -7.47 1.60 -7.42
N MET A 34 -8.62 1.80 -8.07
CA MET A 34 -9.82 2.26 -7.36
C MET A 34 -10.42 1.20 -6.43
N GLY A 35 -10.03 -0.08 -6.56
CA GLY A 35 -10.46 -1.13 -5.63
C GLY A 35 -9.89 -0.95 -4.22
N LEU A 36 -8.62 -0.54 -4.09
CA LEU A 36 -7.99 -0.23 -2.81
C LEU A 36 -8.48 1.10 -2.26
N TRP A 37 -8.53 2.13 -3.12
CA TRP A 37 -9.06 3.44 -2.72
C TRP A 37 -10.53 3.35 -2.26
N ASP A 38 -11.43 2.69 -2.98
CA ASP A 38 -12.84 2.57 -2.57
C ASP A 38 -13.03 1.75 -1.29
N ARG A 39 -12.08 0.88 -0.91
CA ARG A 39 -12.10 0.15 0.36
C ARG A 39 -11.73 1.02 1.55
N PHE A 40 -10.73 1.88 1.39
CA PHE A 40 -10.13 2.60 2.51
C PHE A 40 -10.44 4.10 2.53
N LYS A 41 -11.11 4.64 1.50
CA LYS A 41 -11.49 6.07 1.42
C LYS A 41 -12.24 6.56 2.66
N ASP A 42 -13.03 5.69 3.27
CA ASP A 42 -13.86 6.02 4.44
C ASP A 42 -13.01 6.14 5.74
N TYR A 43 -11.75 5.71 5.69
CA TYR A 43 -10.80 5.83 6.81
C TYR A 43 -10.14 7.21 6.88
N PHE A 44 -10.22 7.98 5.79
CA PHE A 44 -9.58 9.29 5.68
C PHE A 44 -10.56 10.42 5.94
N ARG A 45 -10.04 11.58 6.37
CA ARG A 45 -10.84 12.79 6.51
C ARG A 45 -11.25 13.33 5.14
N THR A 46 -12.48 13.82 5.03
CA THR A 46 -13.10 14.32 3.78
C THR A 46 -12.29 15.40 3.05
N HIS A 47 -11.40 16.12 3.73
CA HIS A 47 -10.59 17.20 3.17
C HIS A 47 -9.21 16.79 2.62
N LYS A 48 -8.77 15.54 2.79
CA LYS A 48 -7.41 15.09 2.39
C LYS A 48 -7.36 14.17 1.17
N LYS A 49 -8.47 14.03 0.43
CA LYS A 49 -8.60 13.06 -0.66
C LYS A 49 -7.47 13.12 -1.70
N ARG A 50 -7.05 14.33 -2.12
CA ARG A 50 -5.98 14.49 -3.11
C ARG A 50 -4.63 14.05 -2.56
N GLU A 51 -4.31 14.47 -1.34
CA GLU A 51 -3.06 14.13 -0.64
C GLU A 51 -2.92 12.62 -0.44
N VAL A 52 -4.00 11.94 -0.04
CA VAL A 52 -3.98 10.49 0.18
C VAL A 52 -3.80 9.73 -1.13
N LEU A 53 -4.40 10.20 -2.23
CA LEU A 53 -4.22 9.59 -3.55
C LEU A 53 -2.78 9.74 -4.07
N GLU A 54 -2.17 10.93 -3.90
CA GLU A 54 -0.76 11.17 -4.27
C GLU A 54 0.20 10.28 -3.46
N VAL A 55 -0.05 10.13 -2.16
CA VAL A 55 0.76 9.28 -1.28
C VAL A 55 0.56 7.79 -1.61
N LEU A 56 -0.67 7.35 -1.87
CA LEU A 56 -0.96 5.98 -2.29
C LEU A 56 -0.30 5.65 -3.64
N TYR A 57 -0.30 6.61 -4.57
CA TYR A 57 0.39 6.46 -5.85
C TYR A 57 1.89 6.27 -5.65
N THR A 58 2.50 7.12 -4.82
CA THR A 58 3.93 7.05 -4.48
C THR A 58 4.30 5.74 -3.79
N LEU A 59 3.43 5.23 -2.91
CA LEU A 59 3.62 3.94 -2.26
C LEU A 59 3.69 2.79 -3.27
N ILE A 60 2.77 2.77 -4.24
CA ILE A 60 2.63 1.65 -5.20
C ILE A 60 3.71 1.70 -6.29
N HIS A 61 3.97 2.88 -6.85
CA HIS A 61 4.85 3.03 -8.02
C HIS A 61 6.29 3.42 -7.64
N GLY A 62 6.52 3.86 -6.40
CA GLY A 62 7.75 4.57 -6.06
C GLY A 62 7.81 5.95 -6.75
N CYS A 63 8.77 6.78 -6.37
CA CYS A 63 8.99 8.02 -7.12
C CYS A 63 9.80 7.68 -8.38
N GLU A 64 9.14 7.61 -9.55
CA GLU A 64 9.79 7.53 -10.87
C GLU A 64 10.53 8.84 -11.21
N ARG A 65 11.43 9.30 -10.35
CA ARG A 65 12.31 10.43 -10.68
C ARG A 65 13.40 9.91 -11.58
N GLU A 66 13.36 10.35 -12.84
CA GLU A 66 14.35 10.18 -13.90
C GLU A 66 15.81 10.51 -13.46
N ASN A 67 15.99 11.16 -12.30
CA ASN A 67 17.28 11.55 -11.73
C ASN A 67 18.01 10.45 -10.91
N GLN A 68 17.45 9.25 -10.75
CA GLN A 68 18.13 8.15 -10.04
C GLN A 68 19.36 7.57 -10.78
N ALA A 69 19.60 8.00 -12.03
CA ALA A 69 20.76 7.56 -12.81
C ALA A 69 22.11 8.08 -12.28
N GLU A 70 22.14 9.13 -11.45
CA GLU A 70 23.40 9.77 -11.01
C GLU A 70 23.99 9.18 -9.72
N LEU A 71 23.20 8.46 -8.93
CA LEU A 71 23.62 7.79 -7.70
C LEU A 71 22.95 6.41 -7.66
N ASN A 72 23.74 5.33 -7.84
CA ASN A 72 23.31 3.94 -7.75
C ASN A 72 22.84 3.54 -6.31
N VAL A 73 21.92 4.30 -5.73
CA VAL A 73 21.36 4.08 -4.39
C VAL A 73 19.87 3.87 -4.58
N ASP A 74 19.38 2.68 -4.28
CA ASP A 74 17.96 2.35 -4.33
C ASP A 74 17.23 3.03 -3.16
N ILE A 75 16.72 4.23 -3.38
CA ILE A 75 15.96 5.01 -2.39
C ILE A 75 14.47 4.64 -2.35
N THR A 76 14.00 3.82 -3.29
CA THR A 76 12.56 3.55 -3.47
C THR A 76 11.95 2.87 -2.25
N GLY A 77 12.70 2.00 -1.57
CA GLY A 77 12.23 1.34 -0.34
C GLY A 77 11.97 2.32 0.80
N MET A 78 12.86 3.29 1.01
CA MET A 78 12.72 4.31 2.06
C MET A 78 11.57 5.28 1.75
N GLU A 79 11.40 5.64 0.48
CA GLU A 79 10.26 6.44 0.03
C GLU A 79 8.91 5.74 0.30
N LYS A 80 8.84 4.43 0.10
CA LYS A 80 7.64 3.63 0.42
C LYS A 80 7.32 3.64 1.92
N ILE A 81 8.31 3.50 2.78
CA ILE A 81 8.14 3.59 4.24
C ILE A 81 7.61 4.98 4.63
N HIS A 82 8.22 6.04 4.08
CA HIS A 82 7.78 7.41 4.34
C HIS A 82 6.36 7.66 3.82
N ALA A 83 6.04 7.19 2.61
CA ALA A 83 4.70 7.30 2.05
C ALA A 83 3.66 6.56 2.92
N PHE A 84 3.98 5.34 3.38
CA PHE A 84 3.06 4.58 4.23
C PHE A 84 2.80 5.25 5.59
N THR A 85 3.84 5.81 6.21
CA THR A 85 3.69 6.55 7.47
C THR A 85 2.88 7.84 7.30
N GLN A 86 3.09 8.58 6.21
CA GLN A 86 2.25 9.73 5.85
C GLN A 86 0.79 9.32 5.60
N LEU A 87 0.57 8.20 4.92
CA LEU A 87 -0.77 7.66 4.67
C LEU A 87 -1.50 7.38 5.99
N LYS A 88 -0.80 6.76 6.95
CA LYS A 88 -1.33 6.52 8.31
C LYS A 88 -1.66 7.83 9.03
N GLN A 89 -0.85 8.88 8.91
CA GLN A 89 -1.13 10.18 9.55
C GLN A 89 -2.38 10.87 8.99
N TYR A 90 -2.72 10.64 7.72
CA TYR A 90 -3.94 11.19 7.12
C TYR A 90 -5.21 10.42 7.49
N ALA A 91 -5.08 9.18 7.95
CA ALA A 91 -6.20 8.41 8.46
C ALA A 91 -6.72 9.00 9.78
N ASN A 92 -8.01 8.81 10.03
CA ASN A 92 -8.62 9.16 11.31
C ASN A 92 -7.90 8.43 12.46
N PRO A 93 -7.71 9.05 13.64
CA PRO A 93 -7.00 8.42 14.76
C PRO A 93 -7.51 7.01 15.09
N SER A 94 -8.83 6.81 15.08
CA SER A 94 -9.48 5.50 15.31
C SER A 94 -9.25 4.46 14.22
N GLN A 95 -8.67 4.84 13.09
CA GLN A 95 -8.38 3.96 11.96
C GLN A 95 -6.87 3.76 11.74
N GLN A 96 -6.01 4.50 12.46
CA GLN A 96 -4.55 4.41 12.30
C GLN A 96 -4.00 3.04 12.72
N GLU A 97 -4.63 2.38 13.70
CA GLU A 97 -4.27 1.02 14.13
C GLU A 97 -4.42 -0.02 13.01
N ARG A 98 -5.25 0.25 12.00
CA ARG A 98 -5.41 -0.64 10.84
C ARG A 98 -4.22 -0.59 9.88
N PHE A 99 -3.36 0.43 9.98
CA PHE A 99 -2.18 0.61 9.14
C PHE A 99 -0.98 0.03 9.88
N ILE A 100 -0.56 -1.14 9.42
CA ILE A 100 0.49 -1.95 10.02
C ILE A 100 1.63 -2.08 9.02
N MET A 101 2.84 -1.80 9.49
CA MET A 101 4.08 -2.12 8.78
C MET A 101 4.77 -3.20 9.60
N ARG A 102 5.09 -4.34 8.99
CA ARG A 102 5.74 -5.45 9.70
C ARG A 102 6.69 -6.20 8.79
N PHE A 103 7.59 -6.97 9.39
CA PHE A 103 8.39 -7.93 8.64
C PHE A 103 7.56 -9.18 8.31
N ASP A 104 7.91 -9.85 7.20
CA ASP A 104 7.45 -11.20 6.95
C ASP A 104 8.07 -12.19 7.95
N MET A 105 7.53 -13.41 8.03
CA MET A 105 8.00 -14.43 8.99
C MET A 105 9.49 -14.77 8.83
N ASN A 106 10.06 -14.52 7.64
CA ASN A 106 11.45 -14.79 7.34
C ASN A 106 12.37 -13.56 7.54
N GLN A 107 11.81 -12.41 7.93
CA GLN A 107 12.51 -11.12 8.04
C GLN A 107 13.33 -10.73 6.79
N THR A 108 12.80 -11.08 5.62
CA THR A 108 13.39 -10.72 4.31
C THR A 108 12.67 -9.57 3.63
N GLN A 109 11.41 -9.31 4.02
CA GLN A 109 10.54 -8.32 3.39
C GLN A 109 9.80 -7.51 4.44
N VAL A 110 9.68 -6.22 4.19
CA VAL A 110 8.74 -5.33 4.89
C VAL A 110 7.41 -5.38 4.15
N LEU A 111 6.33 -5.66 4.88
CA LEU A 111 4.96 -5.73 4.40
C LEU A 111 4.19 -4.49 4.86
N PHE A 112 3.51 -3.84 3.91
CA PHE A 112 2.63 -2.71 4.17
C PHE A 112 1.18 -3.19 4.15
N GLU A 113 0.52 -3.17 5.31
CA GLU A 113 -0.81 -3.73 5.51
C GLU A 113 -1.84 -2.69 5.93
N ILE A 114 -3.01 -2.74 5.30
CA ILE A 114 -4.19 -1.99 5.75
C ILE A 114 -5.32 -3.00 5.96
N ASP A 115 -5.90 -2.99 7.16
CA ASP A 115 -7.02 -3.87 7.53
C ASP A 115 -6.69 -5.37 7.36
N GLY A 116 -5.43 -5.75 7.64
CA GLY A 116 -4.92 -7.12 7.50
C GLY A 116 -4.65 -7.57 6.06
N GLN A 117 -4.77 -6.66 5.07
CA GLN A 117 -4.44 -6.94 3.68
C GLN A 117 -3.11 -6.28 3.29
N VAL A 118 -2.18 -7.08 2.75
CA VAL A 118 -0.92 -6.58 2.18
C VAL A 118 -1.22 -5.78 0.91
N ILE A 119 -0.85 -4.51 0.92
CA ILE A 119 -0.98 -3.58 -0.21
C ILE A 119 0.29 -3.55 -1.04
N ASP A 120 1.44 -3.58 -0.36
CA ASP A 120 2.73 -3.59 -1.01
C ASP A 120 3.78 -4.27 -0.12
N LYS A 121 4.94 -4.58 -0.70
CA LYS A 121 6.06 -5.21 -0.02
C LYS A 121 7.39 -4.67 -0.53
N CYS A 122 8.37 -4.54 0.35
CA CYS A 122 9.72 -4.12 0.02
C CYS A 122 10.73 -5.15 0.53
N ASN A 123 11.74 -5.48 -0.29
CA ASN A 123 12.80 -6.40 0.13
C ASN A 123 13.80 -5.66 1.04
N LEU A 124 14.13 -6.26 2.18
CA LEU A 124 15.03 -5.68 3.18
C LEU A 124 16.45 -5.46 2.65
N HIS A 125 16.95 -6.34 1.78
CA HIS A 125 18.26 -6.17 1.15
C HIS A 125 18.30 -4.92 0.28
N ARG A 126 17.23 -4.69 -0.49
CA ARG A 126 17.10 -3.49 -1.33
C ARG A 126 16.93 -2.24 -0.49
N LEU A 127 16.11 -2.32 0.56
CA LEU A 127 15.89 -1.22 1.50
C LEU A 127 17.20 -0.74 2.15
N LEU A 128 18.06 -1.67 2.56
CA LEU A 128 19.34 -1.38 3.20
C LEU A 128 20.49 -1.20 2.20
N ASN A 129 20.20 -1.26 0.89
CA ASN A 129 21.19 -1.20 -0.18
C ASN A 129 22.37 -2.18 0.02
N VAL A 130 22.05 -3.41 0.44
CA VAL A 130 23.02 -4.50 0.65
C VAL A 130 22.79 -5.63 -0.36
N SER A 131 23.81 -6.47 -0.55
CA SER A 131 23.69 -7.62 -1.43
C SER A 131 22.71 -8.67 -0.90
N GLU A 132 22.12 -9.45 -1.80
CA GLU A 132 21.21 -10.55 -1.47
C GLU A 132 21.87 -11.64 -0.59
N ASN A 133 23.21 -11.68 -0.58
CA ASN A 133 23.99 -12.65 0.19
C ASN A 133 24.26 -12.20 1.64
N CYS A 134 23.81 -10.99 2.02
CA CYS A 134 23.98 -10.48 3.36
C CYS A 134 23.07 -11.23 4.34
N ILE A 135 23.64 -11.81 5.40
CA ILE A 135 22.85 -12.54 6.40
C ILE A 135 22.41 -11.55 7.47
N PHE A 136 21.11 -11.32 7.59
CA PHE A 136 20.54 -10.58 8.70
C PHE A 136 20.40 -11.49 9.93
N LYS A 137 20.81 -10.98 11.08
CA LYS A 137 20.44 -11.61 12.36
C LYS A 137 18.95 -11.36 12.59
N VAL A 138 18.28 -12.34 13.20
CA VAL A 138 16.89 -12.17 13.59
C VAL A 138 16.81 -11.02 14.58
N MET A 139 16.02 -10.00 14.26
CA MET A 139 15.76 -8.87 15.16
C MET A 139 14.70 -9.28 16.18
N GLU A 140 14.91 -8.91 17.44
CA GLU A 140 13.90 -9.05 18.50
C GLU A 140 12.80 -7.98 18.32
N ASP A 141 11.58 -8.24 18.85
CA ASP A 141 10.40 -7.39 18.59
C ASP A 141 10.57 -5.94 19.11
N ASP A 142 11.45 -5.72 20.08
CA ASP A 142 11.80 -4.41 20.63
C ASP A 142 12.80 -3.61 19.77
N GLU A 143 13.51 -4.27 18.85
CA GLU A 143 14.42 -3.62 17.89
C GLU A 143 13.70 -3.14 16.62
N VAL A 144 12.47 -3.60 16.38
CA VAL A 144 11.67 -3.35 15.17
C VAL A 144 10.79 -2.09 15.27
N GLU A 145 10.54 -1.58 16.48
CA GLU A 145 9.55 -0.52 16.77
C GLU A 145 9.94 0.91 16.34
#